data_AF-A0A2D7I1I8-F1
#
_entry.id   AF-A0A2D7I1I8-F1
#
_cell.length_a   1.000
_cell.length_b   1.000
_cell.length_c   1.000
_cell.angle_alpha   90.00
_cell.angle_beta   90.00
_cell.angle_gamma   90.00
#
_symmetry.space_group_name_H-M   'P 1'
#
loop_
_entity.id
_entity.type
_entity.pdbx_description
1 polymer ?
#
loop_
_entity_poly.entity_id
_entity_poly.type
_entity_poly.pdbx_seq_one_letter_code
_entity_poly.pdbx_strand_id
1 'polypeptide(L)'
;IWQEVERWCEELLAKSPGCLEILKASFDQEMDGYNDMGIISSQYYPDWFDMPEGKEGGAAFQEKRTPKFWSIRQSEAEARDELLKKYEEDN
;
A
#
# COMPACT_ATOMS: atom_id res chain seq x y z
N ILE A 1 -17.26 3.30 22.63
CA ILE A 1 -17.33 2.33 21.52
C ILE A 1 -16.59 2.88 20.30
N TRP A 2 -16.97 4.05 19.77
CA TRP A 2 -16.31 4.63 18.59
C TRP A 2 -14.83 5.02 18.77
N GLN A 3 -14.42 5.46 19.97
CA GLN A 3 -13.02 5.82 20.27
C GLN A 3 -12.03 4.65 20.06
N GLU A 4 -12.45 3.43 20.35
CA GLU A 4 -11.60 2.26 20.13
C GLU A 4 -11.42 2.02 18.63
N VAL A 5 -12.51 2.03 17.87
CA VAL A 5 -12.48 1.85 16.41
C VAL A 5 -11.59 2.91 15.75
N GLU A 6 -11.72 4.17 16.16
CA GLU A 6 -10.91 5.27 15.65
C GLU A 6 -9.42 5.05 15.92
N ARG A 7 -9.05 4.64 17.14
CA ARG A 7 -7.66 4.32 17.48
C ARG A 7 -7.08 3.22 16.58
N TRP A 8 -7.84 2.15 16.34
CA TRP A 8 -7.41 1.06 15.46
C TRP A 8 -7.25 1.53 14.01
N CYS A 9 -8.16 2.37 13.52
CA CYS A 9 -8.03 2.99 12.21
C CYS A 9 -6.76 3.84 12.11
N GLU A 10 -6.46 4.67 13.12
CA GLU A 10 -5.23 5.47 13.17
C GLU A 10 -3.97 4.60 13.18
N GLU A 11 -3.97 3.50 13.95
CA GLU A 11 -2.85 2.55 14.00
C GLU A 11 -2.59 1.87 12.65
N LEU A 12 -3.66 1.53 11.91
CA LEU A 12 -3.58 0.97 10.55
C LEU A 12 -3.13 2.02 9.53
N LEU A 13 -3.68 3.24 9.61
CA LEU A 13 -3.25 4.37 8.77
C LEU A 13 -1.79 4.78 9.07
N ALA A 14 -1.18 4.37 10.17
CA ALA A 14 0.25 4.57 10.38
C ALA A 14 1.13 3.55 9.60
N LYS A 15 0.54 2.56 8.93
CA LYS A 15 1.25 1.50 8.20
C LYS A 15 1.25 1.72 6.68
N SER A 16 2.07 0.93 5.98
CA SER A 16 2.14 0.92 4.52
C SER A 16 0.85 0.32 3.95
N PRO A 17 0.07 1.06 3.12
CA PRO A 17 -1.12 0.53 2.49
C PRO A 17 -0.82 -0.67 1.59
N GLY A 18 0.29 -0.67 0.84
CA GLY A 18 0.67 -1.81 0.01
C GLY A 18 0.96 -3.08 0.80
N CYS A 19 1.65 -2.95 1.94
CA CYS A 19 1.84 -4.07 2.86
C CYS A 19 0.51 -4.59 3.43
N LEU A 20 -0.43 -3.70 3.74
CA LEU A 20 -1.77 -4.09 4.23
C LEU A 20 -2.59 -4.81 3.15
N GLU A 21 -2.49 -4.37 1.89
CA GLU A 21 -3.12 -5.02 0.73
C GLU A 21 -2.59 -6.45 0.55
N ILE A 22 -1.26 -6.65 0.60
CA ILE A 22 -0.63 -7.99 0.57
C ILE A 22 -1.09 -8.85 1.75
N LEU A 23 -1.06 -8.30 2.97
CA LEU A 23 -1.40 -9.05 4.17
C LEU A 23 -2.86 -9.52 4.12
N LYS A 24 -3.78 -8.63 3.73
CA LYS A 24 -5.17 -8.98 3.50
C LYS A 24 -5.31 -10.10 2.46
N ALA A 25 -4.66 -9.96 1.31
CA ALA A 25 -4.72 -10.97 0.25
C ALA A 25 -4.15 -12.33 0.71
N SER A 26 -3.13 -12.34 1.58
CA SER A 26 -2.59 -13.59 2.14
C SER A 26 -3.55 -14.32 3.06
N PHE A 27 -4.33 -13.59 3.88
CA PHE A 27 -5.37 -14.21 4.69
C PHE A 27 -6.52 -14.74 3.83
N ASP A 28 -6.92 -14.01 2.78
CA ASP A 28 -7.93 -14.47 1.84
C ASP A 28 -7.45 -15.78 1.14
N GLN A 29 -6.18 -15.86 0.74
CA GLN A 29 -5.59 -17.07 0.14
C GLN A 29 -5.53 -18.28 1.08
N GLU A 30 -5.20 -18.06 2.36
CA GLU A 30 -5.15 -19.12 3.36
C GLU A 30 -6.54 -19.75 3.57
N MET A 31 -7.60 -18.93 3.58
CA MET A 31 -8.98 -19.39 3.72
C MET A 31 -9.45 -20.22 2.50
N ASP A 32 -8.94 -19.90 1.31
CA ASP A 32 -9.26 -20.60 0.06
C ASP A 32 -8.44 -21.89 -0.15
N GLY A 33 -7.58 -22.27 0.81
CA GLY A 33 -6.87 -23.56 0.80
C GLY A 33 -5.45 -23.54 0.20
N TYR A 34 -4.83 -22.36 0.12
CA TYR A 34 -3.50 -22.10 -0.47
C TYR A 34 -3.35 -22.56 -1.93
N ASN A 35 -3.43 -21.62 -2.87
CA ASN A 35 -3.06 -21.89 -4.26
C ASN A 35 -1.54 -22.02 -4.44
N ASP A 36 -0.76 -21.05 -3.93
CA ASP A 36 0.71 -21.04 -3.97
C ASP A 36 1.26 -20.12 -2.86
N MET A 37 2.16 -20.63 -2.01
CA MET A 37 2.68 -19.88 -0.87
C MET A 37 3.79 -18.89 -1.27
N GLY A 38 3.76 -17.70 -0.68
CA GLY A 38 4.86 -16.73 -0.75
C GLY A 38 4.96 -15.93 -2.06
N ILE A 39 4.02 -16.07 -2.99
CA ILE A 39 4.07 -15.38 -4.29
C ILE A 39 3.23 -14.10 -4.35
N ILE A 40 2.29 -13.89 -3.42
CA ILE A 40 1.31 -12.78 -3.45
C ILE A 40 1.99 -11.42 -3.56
N SER A 41 3.05 -11.19 -2.78
CA SER A 41 3.78 -9.91 -2.81
C SER A 41 4.32 -9.59 -4.21
N SER A 42 4.92 -10.59 -4.87
CA SER A 42 5.45 -10.44 -6.24
C SER A 42 4.36 -10.30 -7.30
N GLN A 43 3.17 -10.85 -7.07
CA GLN A 43 2.02 -10.71 -7.98
C GLN A 43 1.39 -9.33 -7.90
N TYR A 44 1.26 -8.77 -6.70
CA TYR A 44 0.65 -7.45 -6.49
C TYR A 44 1.64 -6.31 -6.75
N TYR A 45 2.89 -6.47 -6.33
CA TYR A 45 3.94 -5.45 -6.40
C TYR A 45 5.25 -6.05 -6.94
N PRO A 46 5.34 -6.35 -8.24
CA PRO A 46 6.53 -6.97 -8.84
C PRO A 46 7.80 -6.14 -8.64
N ASP A 47 7.67 -4.81 -8.69
CA ASP A 47 8.78 -3.86 -8.56
C ASP A 47 8.83 -3.20 -7.17
N TRP A 48 8.33 -3.87 -6.12
CA TRP A 48 8.15 -3.32 -4.77
C TRP A 48 9.37 -2.55 -4.24
N PHE A 49 10.57 -3.12 -4.39
CA PHE A 49 11.80 -2.52 -3.88
C PHE A 49 12.22 -1.26 -4.63
N ASP A 50 11.72 -1.06 -5.86
CA ASP A 50 11.99 0.13 -6.66
C ASP A 50 10.93 1.21 -6.48
N MET A 51 9.75 0.86 -5.98
CA MET A 51 8.66 1.80 -5.70
C MET A 51 9.00 2.79 -4.56
N PRO A 52 8.43 4.01 -4.59
CA PRO A 52 8.60 4.98 -3.51
C PRO A 52 8.14 4.45 -2.15
N GLU A 53 7.01 3.73 -2.10
CA GLU A 53 6.47 3.15 -0.86
C GLU A 53 7.42 2.13 -0.24
N GLY A 54 8.01 1.24 -1.05
CA GLY A 54 8.96 0.23 -0.58
C GLY A 54 10.25 0.83 0.00
N LYS A 55 10.71 1.96 -0.55
CA LYS A 55 11.87 2.71 -0.06
C LYS A 55 11.58 3.51 1.21
N GLU A 56 10.37 4.06 1.32
CA GLU A 56 9.98 4.96 2.42
C GLU A 56 10.07 4.30 3.80
N GLY A 57 9.70 3.02 3.93
CA GLY A 57 9.78 2.32 5.21
C GLY A 57 11.21 2.26 5.76
N GLY A 58 12.17 1.90 4.91
CA GLY A 58 13.59 1.86 5.27
C GLY A 58 14.15 3.25 5.57
N ALA A 59 13.83 4.24 4.73
CA ALA A 59 14.28 5.62 4.91
C ALA A 59 13.75 6.22 6.24
N ALA A 60 12.45 6.11 6.49
CA ALA A 60 11.82 6.62 7.71
C ALA A 60 12.38 5.96 8.98
N PHE A 61 12.66 4.66 8.93
CA PHE A 61 13.30 3.94 10.03
C PHE A 61 14.71 4.45 10.32
N GLN A 62 15.55 4.62 9.29
CA GLN A 62 16.90 5.17 9.44
C GLN A 62 16.90 6.62 9.97
N GLU A 63 15.96 7.42 9.47
CA GLU A 63 15.78 8.82 9.86
C GLU A 63 15.02 9.00 11.19
N LYS A 64 14.56 7.91 11.81
CA LYS A 64 13.79 7.90 13.08
C LYS A 64 12.57 8.82 13.05
N ARG A 65 11.85 8.83 11.93
CA ARG A 65 10.63 9.63 11.74
C ARG A 65 9.45 8.73 11.41
N THR A 66 8.25 9.28 11.52
CA THR A 66 7.05 8.63 11.02
C THR A 66 7.13 8.50 9.49
N PRO A 67 6.82 7.32 8.92
CA PRO A 67 6.74 7.16 7.48
C PRO A 67 5.54 7.90 6.90
N LYS A 68 5.69 8.39 5.67
CA LYS A 68 4.71 9.22 4.94
C LYS A 68 4.04 8.44 3.82
N PHE A 69 3.59 7.22 4.11
CA PHE A 69 3.00 6.33 3.11
C PHE A 69 1.76 6.92 2.41
N TRP A 70 0.89 7.60 3.14
CA TRP A 70 -0.34 8.18 2.56
C TRP A 70 -0.09 9.36 1.65
N SER A 71 0.98 10.13 1.88
CA SER A 71 1.38 11.20 0.95
C SER A 71 1.85 10.61 -0.39
N ILE A 72 2.56 9.48 -0.35
CA ILE A 72 2.96 8.74 -1.55
C ILE A 72 1.72 8.22 -2.26
N ARG A 73 0.83 7.54 -1.53
CA ARG A 73 -0.42 6.97 -2.07
C ARG A 73 -1.33 8.02 -2.72
N GLN A 74 -1.43 9.19 -2.11
CA GLN A 74 -2.16 10.32 -2.66
C GLN A 74 -1.52 10.81 -3.96
N SER A 75 -0.20 10.98 -3.98
CA SER A 75 0.52 11.43 -5.18
C SER A 75 0.36 10.44 -6.35
N GLU A 76 0.37 9.14 -6.06
CA GLU A 76 0.10 8.09 -7.07
C GLU A 76 -1.33 8.17 -7.62
N ALA A 77 -2.32 8.41 -6.76
CA ALA A 77 -3.71 8.56 -7.17
C ALA A 77 -3.90 9.79 -8.07
N GLU A 78 -3.30 10.92 -7.69
CA GLU A 78 -3.32 12.15 -8.49
C GLU A 78 -2.66 11.94 -9.87
N ALA A 79 -1.50 11.29 -9.92
CA ALA A 79 -0.81 10.97 -11.17
C ALA A 79 -1.65 10.06 -12.09
N ARG A 80 -2.38 9.10 -11.53
CA ARG A 80 -3.30 8.23 -12.30
C ARG A 80 -4.49 9.01 -12.84
N ASP A 81 -5.07 9.91 -12.04
CA ASP A 81 -6.19 10.75 -12.47
C ASP A 81 -5.77 11.72 -13.58
N GLU A 82 -4.56 12.26 -13.52
CA GLU A 82 -3.98 13.07 -14.60
C GLU A 82 -3.75 12.26 -15.88
N LEU A 83 -3.26 11.02 -15.76
CA LEU A 83 -3.09 10.12 -16.90
C LEU A 83 -4.43 9.82 -17.58
N LEU A 84 -5.48 9.55 -16.79
CA LEU A 84 -6.82 9.29 -17.30
C LEU A 84 -7.37 10.50 -18.07
N LYS A 85 -7.26 11.70 -17.50
CA LYS A 85 -7.70 12.93 -18.18
C LYS A 85 -7.02 13.13 -19.53
N LYS A 86 -5.70 12.94 -19.60
CA LYS A 86 -4.95 13.03 -20.86
C LYS A 86 -5.45 12.01 -21.89
N TYR A 87 -5.71 10.78 -21.47
CA TYR A 87 -6.26 9.75 -22.34
C TYR A 87 -7.66 10.11 -22.85
N GLU A 88 -8.51 10.69 -22.02
CA GLU A 88 -9.86 11.15 -22.41
C GLU A 88 -9.84 12.40 -23.30
N GLU A 89 -8.82 13.25 -23.20
CA GLU A 89 -8.63 14.41 -24.08
C GLU A 89 -8.10 14.01 -25.46
N ASP A 90 -7.27 12.95 -25.52
CA ASP A 90 -6.66 12.44 -26.75
C ASP A 90 -7.58 11.50 -27.56
N ASN A 91 -8.72 11.05 -27.01
CA ASN A 91 -9.69 10.12 -27.65
C ASN A 91 -11.11 10.71 -27.75
#